data_AF-A0A7Y3GZ48-F1
#
_entry.id   AF-A0A7Y3GZ48-F1
#
_cell.length_a   1.000
_cell.length_b   1.000
_cell.length_c   1.000
_cell.angle_alpha   90.00
_cell.angle_beta   90.00
_cell.angle_gamma   90.00
#
_symmetry.space_group_name_H-M   'P 1'
#
loop_
_entity.id
_entity.type
_entity.pdbx_description
1 polymer ?
#
loop_
_entity_poly.entity_id
_entity_poly.type
_entity_poly.pdbx_seq_one_letter_code
_entity_poly.pdbx_strand_id
1 'polypeptide(L)'
;MEEPFDASPRKGGEPLDASPIGGVEIRSAPAGELGLDPDVVVAFCATHGPAAFVDLETTGLADDPDAEILEIGVVLFDPGEDSVRTVESLVRPSGPLPRAVARLTGLSDEDVRDAPRFPDIATLFREVLGGRTLIAHNAAFERAFLTRQL
;
A
#
# COMPACT_ATOMS: atom_id res chain seq x y z
N MET A 1 -12.64 -21.22 12.41
CA MET A 1 -13.67 -20.72 11.49
C MET A 1 -13.37 -19.24 11.38
N GLU A 2 -12.54 -18.87 10.41
CA GLU A 2 -12.17 -17.47 10.20
C GLU A 2 -13.35 -16.76 9.53
N GLU A 3 -13.69 -15.58 10.04
CA GLU A 3 -14.77 -14.78 9.46
C GLU A 3 -14.37 -14.30 8.05
N PRO A 4 -15.31 -14.24 7.10
CA PRO A 4 -15.03 -13.78 5.75
C PRO A 4 -14.57 -12.32 5.77
N PHE A 5 -13.69 -11.97 4.83
CA PHE A 5 -13.26 -10.59 4.56
C PHE A 5 -14.49 -9.68 4.36
N ASP A 6 -14.75 -8.80 5.33
CA ASP A 6 -15.81 -7.80 5.23
C ASP A 6 -15.33 -6.60 4.40
N ALA A 7 -15.63 -6.66 3.11
CA ALA A 7 -15.37 -5.59 2.14
C ALA A 7 -16.36 -4.42 2.26
N SER A 8 -17.23 -4.38 3.27
CA SER A 8 -18.19 -3.30 3.45
C SER A 8 -17.45 -1.97 3.67
N PRO A 9 -17.79 -0.90 2.93
CA PRO A 9 -17.14 0.38 3.09
C PRO A 9 -17.38 0.91 4.50
N ARG A 10 -16.32 1.15 5.26
CA ARG A 10 -16.40 2.03 6.42
C ARG A 10 -16.77 3.44 5.92
N LYS A 11 -17.43 4.23 6.76
CA LYS A 11 -17.55 5.66 6.53
C LYS A 11 -16.11 6.21 6.45
N GLY A 12 -15.67 6.62 5.25
CA GLY A 12 -14.35 7.20 5.06
C GLY A 12 -14.13 8.36 6.03
N GLY A 13 -12.95 8.42 6.67
CA GLY A 13 -12.56 9.52 7.54
C GLY A 13 -12.18 9.18 8.98
N GLU A 14 -12.21 7.91 9.43
CA GLU A 14 -11.57 7.60 10.73
C GLU A 14 -10.03 7.68 10.59
N PRO A 15 -9.35 8.39 11.50
CA PRO A 15 -7.89 8.47 11.49
C PRO A 15 -7.30 7.07 11.70
N LEU A 16 -6.30 6.73 10.90
CA LEU A 16 -5.48 5.54 11.11
C LEU A 16 -4.82 5.67 12.50
N ASP A 17 -4.88 4.62 13.33
CA ASP A 17 -4.10 4.57 14.56
C ASP A 17 -2.62 4.52 14.18
N ALA A 18 -1.98 5.69 14.17
CA ALA A 18 -0.61 5.90 13.74
C ALA A 18 0.40 5.55 14.84
N SER A 19 0.10 4.58 15.71
CA SER A 19 1.13 3.98 16.56
C SER A 19 2.26 3.49 15.64
N PRO A 20 3.50 4.01 15.76
CA PRO A 20 4.53 3.73 14.77
C PRO A 20 4.92 2.27 14.87
N ILE A 21 4.38 1.46 13.96
CA ILE A 21 4.94 0.15 13.65
C ILE A 21 6.29 0.44 13.00
N GLY A 22 7.38 -0.02 13.63
CA GLY A 22 8.72 0.22 13.12
C GLY A 22 8.84 -0.23 11.66
N GLY A 23 9.37 0.65 10.81
CA GLY A 23 9.56 0.40 9.38
C GLY A 23 8.38 0.73 8.46
N VAL A 24 7.34 1.41 8.96
CA VAL A 24 6.31 2.04 8.12
C VAL A 24 6.43 3.56 8.20
N GLU A 25 6.53 4.21 7.05
CA GLU A 25 6.54 5.67 6.96
C GLU A 25 5.18 6.20 6.50
N ILE A 26 4.65 7.18 7.23
CA ILE A 26 3.40 7.87 6.89
C ILE A 26 3.71 9.35 6.70
N ARG A 27 3.35 9.90 5.54
CA ARG A 27 3.52 11.32 5.22
C ARG A 27 2.19 11.90 4.73
N SER A 28 2.05 13.21 4.86
CA SER A 28 0.93 13.96 4.30
C SER A 28 1.47 15.23 3.66
N ALA A 29 0.97 15.56 2.48
CA ALA A 29 1.30 16.79 1.78
C ALA A 29 0.05 17.37 1.08
N PRO A 30 -0.10 18.70 1.01
CA PRO A 30 -1.11 19.32 0.16
C PRO A 30 -0.96 18.86 -1.30
N ALA A 31 -2.06 18.60 -1.99
CA ALA A 31 -2.06 18.18 -3.40
C ALA A 31 -1.23 19.13 -4.29
N GLY A 32 -1.33 20.43 -4.04
CA GLY A 32 -0.58 21.45 -4.78
C GLY A 32 0.94 21.33 -4.68
N GLU A 33 1.47 20.84 -3.55
CA GLU A 33 2.92 20.62 -3.38
C GLU A 33 3.41 19.42 -4.21
N LEU A 34 2.51 18.49 -4.52
CA LEU A 34 2.76 17.32 -5.37
C LEU A 34 2.50 17.61 -6.86
N GLY A 35 2.18 18.86 -7.21
CA GLY A 35 1.83 19.25 -8.59
C GLY A 35 0.44 18.80 -9.02
N LEU A 36 -0.41 18.40 -8.07
CA LEU A 36 -1.81 18.06 -8.31
C LEU A 36 -2.68 19.30 -8.07
N ASP A 37 -3.70 19.49 -8.91
CA ASP A 37 -4.71 20.53 -8.67
C ASP A 37 -5.60 20.10 -7.49
N PRO A 38 -5.62 20.86 -6.36
CA PRO A 38 -6.45 20.52 -5.20
C PRO A 38 -7.93 20.34 -5.53
N ASP A 39 -8.49 21.18 -6.42
CA ASP A 39 -9.91 21.12 -6.78
C ASP A 39 -10.21 19.84 -7.56
N VAL A 40 -9.25 19.36 -8.36
CA VAL A 40 -9.37 18.09 -9.09
C VAL A 40 -9.33 16.91 -8.12
N VAL A 41 -8.46 16.93 -7.11
CA VAL A 41 -8.41 15.85 -6.09
C VAL A 41 -9.72 15.78 -5.32
N VAL A 42 -10.24 16.92 -4.85
CA VAL A 42 -11.52 16.99 -4.14
C VAL A 42 -12.67 16.49 -5.03
N ALA A 43 -12.73 16.94 -6.29
CA ALA A 43 -13.77 16.53 -7.23
C ALA A 43 -13.70 15.02 -7.57
N PHE A 44 -12.49 14.47 -7.72
CA PHE A 44 -12.27 13.05 -7.94
C PHE A 44 -12.87 12.22 -6.79
N CYS A 45 -12.50 12.54 -5.54
CA CYS A 45 -13.03 11.82 -4.38
C CYS A 45 -14.53 12.01 -4.18
N ALA A 46 -15.08 13.18 -4.49
CA ALA A 46 -16.53 13.42 -4.43
C ALA A 46 -17.30 12.54 -5.42
N THR A 47 -16.68 12.20 -6.56
CA THR A 47 -17.29 11.38 -7.62
C THR A 47 -17.09 9.88 -7.39
N HIS A 48 -15.90 9.48 -6.93
CA HIS A 48 -15.46 8.09 -6.89
C HIS A 48 -15.33 7.51 -5.47
N GLY A 49 -15.50 8.33 -4.44
CA GLY A 49 -15.23 7.96 -3.05
C GLY A 49 -13.73 7.95 -2.72
N PRO A 50 -13.35 7.43 -1.55
CA PRO A 50 -11.93 7.31 -1.17
C PRO A 50 -11.20 6.33 -2.08
N ALA A 51 -9.93 6.64 -2.38
CA ALA A 51 -9.09 5.83 -3.26
C ALA A 51 -7.71 5.56 -2.64
N ALA A 52 -7.16 4.40 -2.99
CA ALA A 52 -5.81 3.99 -2.64
C ALA A 52 -5.08 3.62 -3.93
N PHE A 53 -4.09 4.42 -4.30
CA PHE A 53 -3.17 4.09 -5.38
C PHE A 53 -2.05 3.23 -4.81
N VAL A 54 -1.88 2.03 -5.33
CA VAL A 54 -0.99 1.02 -4.76
C VAL A 54 0.05 0.61 -5.79
N ASP A 55 1.28 0.47 -5.32
CA ASP A 55 2.39 -0.13 -6.05
C ASP A 55 3.11 -1.14 -5.14
N LEU A 56 3.57 -2.25 -5.71
CA LEU A 56 4.25 -3.31 -5.00
C LEU A 56 5.53 -3.72 -5.72
N GLU A 57 6.62 -3.81 -4.97
CA GLU A 57 7.80 -4.55 -5.40
C GLU A 57 7.79 -5.93 -4.74
N THR A 58 8.23 -6.95 -5.45
CA THR A 58 8.06 -8.36 -5.02
C THR A 58 9.24 -9.23 -5.43
N THR A 59 9.42 -10.37 -4.75
CA THR A 59 10.49 -11.33 -5.09
C THR A 59 10.21 -12.14 -6.36
N GLY A 60 9.03 -12.03 -6.96
CA GLY A 60 8.61 -12.84 -8.10
C GLY A 60 7.25 -12.41 -8.66
N LEU A 61 6.72 -13.18 -9.60
CA LEU A 61 5.44 -12.87 -10.23
C LEU A 61 4.26 -13.40 -9.40
N ALA A 62 3.05 -12.91 -9.68
CA ALA A 62 1.84 -13.28 -8.94
C ALA A 62 1.41 -14.75 -9.09
N ASP A 63 1.91 -15.45 -10.12
CA ASP A 63 1.69 -16.89 -10.33
C ASP A 63 2.67 -17.77 -9.54
N ASP A 64 3.71 -17.19 -8.95
CA ASP A 64 4.63 -17.86 -8.03
C ASP A 64 4.04 -17.87 -6.60
N PRO A 65 3.66 -19.05 -6.08
CA PRO A 65 3.07 -19.17 -4.74
C PRO A 65 4.03 -18.81 -3.61
N ASP A 66 5.35 -18.81 -3.87
CA ASP A 66 6.39 -18.48 -2.89
C ASP A 66 6.89 -17.03 -3.01
N ALA A 67 6.41 -16.27 -4.00
CA ALA A 67 6.76 -14.85 -4.14
C ALA A 67 6.21 -14.02 -2.96
N GLU A 68 7.04 -13.11 -2.46
CA GLU A 68 6.77 -12.27 -1.29
C GLU A 68 6.79 -10.78 -1.69
N ILE A 69 6.14 -9.93 -0.88
CA ILE A 69 6.21 -8.48 -1.04
C ILE A 69 7.56 -8.00 -0.47
N LEU A 70 8.24 -7.11 -1.20
CA LEU A 70 9.50 -6.44 -0.84
C LEU A 70 9.30 -4.96 -0.49
N GLU A 71 8.30 -4.33 -1.10
CA GLU A 71 7.89 -2.97 -0.81
C GLU A 71 6.39 -2.84 -1.04
N ILE A 72 5.72 -2.06 -0.20
CA ILE A 72 4.36 -1.62 -0.42
C ILE A 72 4.30 -0.10 -0.31
N GLY A 73 3.90 0.56 -1.41
CA GLY A 73 3.65 2.00 -1.47
C GLY A 73 2.17 2.27 -1.69
N VAL A 74 1.59 3.14 -0.87
CA VAL A 74 0.18 3.52 -0.97
C VAL A 74 0.03 5.03 -0.93
N VAL A 75 -0.68 5.58 -1.90
CA VAL A 75 -1.11 6.99 -1.92
C VAL A 75 -2.62 7.05 -1.71
N LEU A 76 -3.05 7.74 -0.67
CA LEU A 76 -4.43 7.82 -0.23
C LEU A 76 -5.03 9.17 -0.59
N PHE A 77 -6.16 9.13 -1.30
CA PHE A 77 -7.05 10.27 -1.47
C PHE A 77 -8.34 10.03 -0.68
N ASP A 78 -8.68 10.96 0.20
CA ASP A 78 -9.87 10.89 1.04
C ASP A 78 -10.88 12.01 0.66
N PRO A 79 -12.20 11.78 0.78
CA PRO A 79 -13.21 12.79 0.43
C PRO A 79 -13.13 14.05 1.29
N GLY A 80 -13.21 15.21 0.63
CA GLY A 80 -13.21 16.51 1.30
C GLY A 80 -11.83 17.01 1.73
N GLU A 81 -10.78 16.22 1.49
CA GLU A 81 -9.40 16.59 1.75
C GLU A 81 -8.72 17.08 0.46
N ASP A 82 -7.98 18.17 0.57
CA ASP A 82 -7.11 18.69 -0.49
C ASP A 82 -5.65 18.21 -0.34
N SER A 83 -5.41 17.35 0.64
CA SER A 83 -4.13 16.73 0.94
C SER A 83 -4.11 15.27 0.52
N VAL A 84 -2.90 14.77 0.33
CA VAL A 84 -2.62 13.40 -0.04
C VAL A 84 -1.77 12.78 1.05
N ARG A 85 -2.13 11.57 1.49
CA ARG A 85 -1.32 10.82 2.45
C ARG A 85 -0.58 9.70 1.74
N THR A 86 0.69 9.49 2.08
CA THR A 86 1.45 8.33 1.63
C THR A 86 1.71 7.40 2.81
N VAL A 87 1.61 6.10 2.57
CA VAL A 87 1.98 5.04 3.52
C VAL A 87 2.91 4.08 2.78
N GLU A 88 4.13 3.93 3.25
CA GLU A 88 5.13 3.08 2.60
C GLU A 88 5.89 2.21 3.60
N SER A 89 6.32 1.04 3.15
CA SER A 89 7.16 0.15 3.94
C SER A 89 7.98 -0.75 3.03
N LEU A 90 9.29 -0.82 3.27
CA LEU A 90 10.09 -1.96 2.85
C LEU A 90 9.68 -3.19 3.65
N VAL A 91 9.84 -4.36 3.06
CA VAL A 91 9.42 -5.63 3.64
C VAL A 91 10.54 -6.64 3.50
N ARG A 92 10.90 -7.26 4.63
CA ARG A 92 11.91 -8.31 4.65
C ARG A 92 11.33 -9.63 4.16
N PRO A 93 11.82 -10.20 3.04
CA PRO A 93 11.42 -11.52 2.58
C PRO A 93 12.02 -12.63 3.45
N SER A 94 11.52 -13.85 3.28
CA SER A 94 12.03 -15.05 3.96
C SER A 94 13.40 -15.52 3.44
N GLY A 95 13.73 -15.18 2.20
CA GLY A 95 14.96 -15.58 1.50
C GLY A 95 15.71 -14.40 0.87
N PRO A 96 16.86 -14.67 0.22
CA PRO A 96 17.64 -13.62 -0.45
C PRO A 96 16.91 -13.08 -1.68
N LEU A 97 17.15 -11.81 -2.01
CA LEU A 97 16.56 -11.18 -3.19
C LEU A 97 17.09 -11.84 -4.48
N PRO A 98 16.21 -12.30 -5.40
CA PRO A 98 16.65 -12.77 -6.70
C PRO A 98 17.38 -11.68 -7.47
N ARG A 99 18.53 -12.00 -8.09
CA ARG A 99 19.35 -11.01 -8.80
C ARG A 99 18.61 -10.22 -9.87
N ALA A 100 17.64 -10.86 -10.54
CA ALA A 100 16.81 -10.20 -11.54
C ALA A 100 15.91 -9.13 -10.92
N VAL A 101 15.31 -9.43 -9.75
CA VAL A 101 14.48 -8.51 -8.97
C VAL A 101 15.32 -7.37 -8.43
N ALA A 102 16.46 -7.65 -7.81
CA ALA A 102 17.38 -6.63 -7.32
C ALA A 102 17.80 -5.64 -8.44
N ARG A 103 18.05 -6.16 -9.65
CA ARG A 103 18.37 -5.32 -10.82
C ARG A 103 17.19 -4.50 -11.31
N LEU A 104 15.97 -5.03 -11.23
CA LEU A 104 14.75 -4.38 -11.71
C LEU A 104 14.31 -3.25 -10.78
N THR A 105 14.30 -3.55 -9.48
CA THR A 105 13.78 -2.67 -8.42
C THR A 105 14.84 -1.71 -7.89
N GLY A 106 16.12 -2.08 -7.99
CA GLY A 106 17.22 -1.36 -7.37
C GLY A 106 17.43 -1.71 -5.89
N LEU A 107 16.59 -2.58 -5.31
CA LEU A 107 16.71 -3.03 -3.93
C LEU A 107 17.82 -4.07 -3.76
N SER A 108 18.42 -4.08 -2.57
CA SER A 108 19.41 -5.07 -2.13
C SER A 108 18.98 -5.77 -0.84
N ASP A 109 19.63 -6.89 -0.53
CA ASP A 109 19.44 -7.59 0.76
C ASP A 109 19.79 -6.71 1.97
N GLU A 110 20.58 -5.64 1.80
CA GLU A 110 20.89 -4.65 2.85
C GLU A 110 19.68 -3.77 3.15
N ASP A 111 19.03 -3.24 2.11
CA ASP A 111 17.94 -2.28 2.24
C ASP A 111 16.75 -2.87 3.02
N VAL A 112 16.46 -4.16 2.82
CA VAL A 112 15.33 -4.84 3.45
C VAL A 112 15.69 -5.63 4.72
N ARG A 113 16.95 -5.62 5.17
CA ARG A 113 17.38 -6.52 6.27
C ARG A 113 16.70 -6.23 7.60
N ASP A 114 16.54 -4.95 7.90
CA ASP A 114 15.99 -4.47 9.16
C ASP A 114 14.51 -4.05 9.02
N ALA A 115 13.95 -4.22 7.82
CA ALA A 115 12.54 -4.01 7.54
C ALA A 115 11.64 -5.03 8.29
N PRO A 116 10.39 -4.67 8.59
CA PRO A 116 9.41 -5.61 9.12
C PRO A 116 9.13 -6.72 8.12
N ARG A 117 8.62 -7.87 8.61
CA ARG A 117 8.03 -8.85 7.69
C ARG A 117 6.60 -8.42 7.39
N PHE A 118 6.04 -8.84 6.26
CA PHE A 118 4.68 -8.46 5.89
C PHE A 118 3.63 -8.77 6.97
N PRO A 119 3.65 -9.93 7.66
CA PRO A 119 2.69 -10.21 8.73
C PRO A 119 2.74 -9.21 9.91
N ASP A 120 3.89 -8.57 10.13
CA ASP A 120 4.07 -7.59 11.20
C ASP A 120 3.36 -6.25 10.89
N ILE A 121 3.08 -5.97 9.61
CA ILE A 121 2.43 -4.75 9.09
C ILE A 121 1.08 -5.00 8.41
N ALA A 122 0.68 -6.26 8.22
CA ALA A 122 -0.52 -6.64 7.46
C ALA A 122 -1.81 -6.02 8.02
N THR A 123 -1.97 -5.97 9.34
CA THR A 123 -3.14 -5.34 9.98
C THR A 123 -3.23 -3.86 9.64
N LEU A 124 -2.11 -3.13 9.66
CA LEU A 124 -2.08 -1.72 9.28
C LEU A 124 -2.49 -1.55 7.81
N PHE A 125 -1.93 -2.35 6.90
CA PHE A 125 -2.27 -2.23 5.47
C PHE A 125 -3.71 -2.67 5.16
N ARG A 126 -4.29 -3.60 5.92
CA ARG A 126 -5.74 -3.87 5.87
C ARG A 126 -6.57 -2.62 6.19
N GLU A 127 -6.17 -1.85 7.20
CA GLU A 127 -6.86 -0.62 7.60
C GLU A 127 -6.65 0.51 6.60
N VAL A 128 -5.42 0.67 6.10
CA VAL A 128 -5.06 1.65 5.06
C VAL A 128 -5.89 1.43 3.79
N LEU A 129 -6.02 0.17 3.34
CA LEU A 129 -6.73 -0.15 2.10
C LEU A 129 -8.25 -0.31 2.28
N GLY A 130 -8.71 -0.56 3.51
CA GLY A 130 -10.10 -0.87 3.82
C GLY A 130 -11.09 0.22 3.37
N GLY A 131 -12.12 -0.20 2.62
CA GLY A 131 -13.19 0.69 2.15
C GLY A 131 -12.79 1.66 1.03
N ARG A 132 -11.59 1.53 0.45
CA ARG A 132 -11.09 2.39 -0.62
C ARG A 132 -11.13 1.67 -1.97
N THR A 133 -11.32 2.44 -3.04
CA THR A 133 -11.11 1.91 -4.40
C THR A 133 -9.61 1.72 -4.63
N LEU A 134 -9.19 0.49 -4.88
CA LEU A 134 -7.79 0.18 -5.22
C LEU A 134 -7.51 0.54 -6.67
N ILE A 135 -6.49 1.35 -6.89
CA ILE A 135 -6.03 1.80 -8.20
C ILE A 135 -4.56 1.43 -8.34
N ALA A 136 -4.18 0.79 -9.43
CA ALA A 136 -2.79 0.46 -9.71
C ALA A 136 -2.59 0.31 -11.22
N HIS A 137 -1.36 0.49 -11.70
CA HIS A 137 -1.05 0.33 -13.12
C HIS A 137 -1.29 -1.10 -13.61
N ASN A 138 -1.04 -2.10 -12.76
CA ASN A 138 -1.27 -3.50 -13.05
C ASN A 138 -2.21 -4.15 -12.02
N ALA A 139 -3.35 -3.52 -11.72
CA ALA A 139 -4.22 -3.89 -10.58
C ALA A 139 -4.58 -5.38 -10.41
N ALA A 140 -4.44 -6.22 -11.44
CA ALA A 140 -4.55 -7.67 -11.29
C ALA A 140 -3.40 -8.28 -10.47
N PHE A 141 -2.17 -7.79 -10.65
CA PHE A 141 -0.97 -8.15 -9.92
C PHE A 141 -1.05 -7.74 -8.45
N GLU A 142 -1.29 -6.47 -8.14
CA GLU A 142 -1.36 -6.02 -6.74
C GLU A 142 -2.50 -6.73 -6.00
N ARG A 143 -3.67 -6.87 -6.65
CA ARG A 143 -4.81 -7.60 -6.06
C ARG A 143 -4.45 -9.05 -5.73
N ALA A 144 -3.70 -9.75 -6.59
CA ALA A 144 -3.32 -11.14 -6.35
C ALA A 144 -2.43 -11.28 -5.10
N PHE A 145 -1.44 -10.41 -4.93
CA PHE A 145 -0.60 -10.39 -3.74
C PHE A 145 -1.38 -10.00 -2.48
N LEU A 146 -2.14 -8.91 -2.53
CA LEU A 146 -2.88 -8.40 -1.37
C LEU A 146 -3.96 -9.39 -0.90
N THR A 147 -4.65 -10.08 -1.81
CA THR A 147 -5.67 -11.09 -1.45
C THR A 147 -5.07 -12.32 -0.78
N ARG A 148 -3.79 -12.63 -1.06
CA ARG A 148 -3.09 -13.76 -0.45
C ARG A 148 -2.54 -13.42 0.95
N GLN A 149 -2.16 -12.17 1.18
CA GLN A 149 -1.41 -11.77 2.38
C GLN A 149 -2.21 -10.91 3.37
N LEU A 150 -3.33 -10.32 2.94
CA LEU A 150 -4.32 -9.62 3.76
C LEU A 150 -5.62 -10.42 3.76
#